data_AF-A0AAV0HJC0-F1
#
_entry.id   AF-A0AAV0HJC0-F1
#
_cell.length_a   1.000
_cell.length_b   1.000
_cell.length_c   1.000
_cell.angle_alpha   90.00
_cell.angle_beta   90.00
_cell.angle_gamma   90.00
#
_symmetry.space_group_name_H-M   'P 1'
#
loop_
_entity.id
_entity.type
_entity.pdbx_description
1 polymer ?
#
loop_
_entity_poly.entity_id
_entity_poly.type
_entity_poly.pdbx_seq_one_letter_code
_entity_poly.pdbx_strand_id
1 'polypeptide(L)'
;MAEKLAPEKRHSFVHNGNTVFEWDQTLDEVNMYIKRPMEVRPQQFHCVIRSNHLTFGIKGSPPFLDHDLAHPVKTDCSFWTIEDDIMHITLQKRDKGQMWASPLRVMASWILMQLILSRSVLCSRDFRKR
;
A
#
# COMPACT_ATOMS: atom_id res chain seq x y z
N MET A 1 -5.75 -28.18 -5.38
CA MET A 1 -6.49 -27.16 -6.16
C MET A 1 -6.27 -25.85 -5.43
N ALA A 2 -5.32 -25.02 -5.88
CA ALA A 2 -5.07 -23.71 -5.27
C ALA A 2 -5.93 -22.69 -6.02
N GLU A 3 -7.12 -22.42 -5.49
CA GLU A 3 -7.96 -21.31 -5.91
C GLU A 3 -7.21 -20.01 -5.63
N LYS A 4 -6.43 -19.58 -6.62
CA LYS A 4 -5.79 -18.27 -6.68
C LYS A 4 -6.88 -17.23 -6.94
N LEU A 5 -7.70 -16.97 -5.92
CA LEU A 5 -8.55 -15.78 -5.83
C LEU A 5 -7.62 -14.57 -5.62
N ALA A 6 -6.95 -14.10 -6.68
CA ALA A 6 -6.28 -12.82 -6.63
C ALA A 6 -7.34 -11.72 -6.78
N PRO A 7 -7.52 -10.82 -5.80
CA PRO A 7 -8.48 -9.74 -5.92
C PRO A 7 -8.11 -8.81 -7.08
N GLU A 8 -9.15 -8.33 -7.75
CA GLU A 8 -9.14 -7.44 -8.88
C GLU A 8 -8.36 -6.16 -8.54
N LYS A 9 -7.19 -5.95 -9.19
CA LYS A 9 -6.44 -4.68 -9.24
C LYS A 9 -5.59 -4.31 -8.01
N ARG A 10 -4.50 -5.06 -7.76
CA ARG A 10 -3.38 -4.61 -6.91
C ARG A 10 -2.62 -3.47 -7.56
N HIS A 11 -2.29 -2.44 -6.78
CA HIS A 11 -1.49 -1.30 -7.19
C HIS A 11 -0.02 -1.52 -6.82
N SER A 12 0.85 -1.64 -7.82
CA SER A 12 2.30 -1.73 -7.61
C SER A 12 2.94 -0.35 -7.66
N PHE A 13 3.75 -0.03 -6.65
CA PHE A 13 4.56 1.18 -6.63
C PHE A 13 5.99 0.84 -7.09
N VAL A 14 6.38 1.37 -8.23
CA VAL A 14 7.70 1.17 -8.84
C VAL A 14 8.51 2.45 -8.71
N HIS A 15 9.71 2.34 -8.15
CA HIS A 15 10.66 3.44 -8.04
C HIS A 15 11.97 3.05 -8.74
N ASN A 16 12.42 3.85 -9.71
CA ASN A 16 13.63 3.58 -10.50
C ASN A 16 13.68 2.18 -11.14
N GLY A 17 12.54 1.66 -11.60
CA GLY A 17 12.44 0.33 -12.22
C GLY A 17 12.30 -0.84 -11.23
N ASN A 18 12.37 -0.59 -9.93
CA ASN A 18 12.18 -1.59 -8.88
C ASN A 18 10.82 -1.45 -8.21
N THR A 19 10.06 -2.54 -8.13
CA THR A 19 8.81 -2.59 -7.35
C THR A 19 9.15 -2.49 -5.87
N VAL A 20 8.81 -1.38 -5.23
CA VAL A 20 9.10 -1.12 -3.81
C VAL A 20 8.07 -1.84 -2.94
N PHE A 21 6.79 -1.68 -3.24
CA PHE A 21 5.70 -2.35 -2.54
C PHE A 21 4.45 -2.41 -3.42
N GLU A 22 3.56 -3.32 -3.10
CA GLU A 22 2.24 -3.47 -3.72
C GLU A 22 1.18 -3.19 -2.66
N TRP A 23 0.03 -2.68 -3.06
CA TRP A 23 -1.06 -2.44 -2.12
C TRP A 23 -2.41 -2.64 -2.80
N ASP A 24 -3.40 -3.01 -2.02
CA ASP A 24 -4.80 -2.99 -2.41
C ASP A 24 -5.65 -2.47 -1.27
N GLN A 25 -6.93 -2.29 -1.57
CA GLN A 25 -7.88 -1.87 -0.57
C GLN A 25 -9.23 -2.48 -0.86
N THR A 26 -9.98 -2.65 0.21
CA THR A 26 -11.42 -2.84 0.16
C THR A 26 -12.10 -1.57 0.69
N LEU A 27 -13.43 -1.59 0.80
CA LEU A 27 -14.15 -0.50 1.46
C LEU A 27 -13.85 -0.42 2.97
N ASP A 28 -13.34 -1.51 3.56
CA ASP A 28 -13.14 -1.65 5.00
C ASP A 28 -11.68 -1.50 5.43
N GLU A 29 -10.75 -1.96 4.58
CA GLU A 29 -9.34 -2.08 4.93
C GLU A 29 -8.41 -1.78 3.76
N VAL A 30 -7.14 -1.59 4.08
CA VAL A 30 -6.04 -1.39 3.14
C VAL A 30 -4.99 -2.46 3.42
N ASN A 31 -4.63 -3.22 2.39
CA ASN A 31 -3.59 -4.23 2.44
C ASN A 31 -2.34 -3.71 1.75
N MET A 32 -1.18 -3.85 2.38
CA MET A 32 0.11 -3.57 1.76
C MET A 32 1.00 -4.81 1.78
N TYR A 33 1.68 -5.05 0.68
CA TYR A 33 2.60 -6.16 0.46
C TYR A 33 3.98 -5.60 0.14
N ILE A 34 4.95 -5.89 1.00
CA ILE A 34 6.35 -5.46 0.83
C ILE A 34 7.19 -6.72 0.68
N LYS A 35 7.86 -6.88 -0.47
CA LYS A 35 8.80 -7.99 -0.67
C LYS A 35 10.07 -7.71 0.10
N ARG A 36 10.44 -8.62 1.00
CA ARG A 36 11.66 -8.50 1.78
C ARG A 36 12.84 -9.06 0.97
N PRO A 37 14.05 -8.48 1.07
CA PRO A 37 15.24 -9.16 0.62
C PRO A 37 15.50 -10.38 1.53
N MET A 38 15.79 -11.54 0.91
CA MET A 38 15.95 -12.85 1.58
C MET A 38 16.99 -12.87 2.71
N GLU A 39 17.87 -11.87 2.76
CA GLU A 39 18.96 -11.79 3.73
C GLU A 39 18.49 -11.45 5.16
N VAL A 40 17.28 -10.91 5.33
CA VAL A 40 16.81 -10.40 6.63
C VAL A 40 15.88 -11.41 7.32
N ARG A 41 16.16 -11.69 8.59
CA ARG A 41 15.34 -12.59 9.39
C ARG A 41 14.00 -11.93 9.77
N PRO A 42 12.86 -12.64 9.68
CA PRO A 42 11.52 -12.09 9.98
C PRO A 42 11.41 -11.53 11.41
N GLN A 43 12.13 -12.13 12.36
CA GLN A 43 12.13 -11.72 13.77
C GLN A 43 12.76 -10.34 14.03
N GLN A 44 13.54 -9.81 13.09
CA GLN A 44 14.19 -8.50 13.24
C GLN A 44 13.30 -7.36 12.76
N PHE A 45 12.19 -7.66 12.06
CA PHE A 45 11.26 -6.65 11.60
C PHE A 45 10.43 -6.09 12.74
N HIS A 46 10.22 -4.79 12.68
CA HIS A 46 9.42 -4.04 13.62
C HIS A 46 8.49 -3.12 12.83
N CYS A 47 7.19 -3.32 13.00
CA CYS A 47 6.16 -2.50 12.40
C CYS A 47 5.33 -1.87 13.52
N VAL A 48 5.27 -0.54 13.53
CA VAL A 48 4.48 0.27 14.45
C VAL A 48 3.38 0.93 13.64
N ILE A 49 2.15 0.51 13.91
CA ILE A 49 0.95 1.08 13.31
C ILE A 49 0.36 2.05 14.34
N ARG A 50 0.29 3.33 13.98
CA ARG A 50 -0.42 4.37 14.73
C ARG A 50 -1.64 4.82 13.92
N SER A 51 -2.55 5.55 14.57
CA SER A 51 -3.80 5.96 13.91
C SER A 51 -3.56 6.71 12.60
N ASN A 52 -2.56 7.60 12.54
CA ASN A 52 -2.25 8.37 11.33
C ASN A 52 -0.83 8.14 10.79
N HIS A 53 -0.09 7.17 11.32
CA HIS A 53 1.34 7.03 11.02
C HIS A 53 1.75 5.56 10.98
N LEU A 54 2.56 5.20 10.00
CA LEU A 54 3.07 3.86 9.81
C LEU A 54 4.60 3.90 9.78
N THR A 55 5.20 3.22 10.73
CA THR A 55 6.66 3.01 10.76
C THR A 55 6.93 1.52 10.59
N PHE A 56 7.72 1.17 9.59
CA PHE A 56 8.17 -0.19 9.32
C PHE A 56 9.68 -0.19 9.11
N GLY A 57 10.38 -1.08 9.81
CA GLY A 57 11.83 -1.11 9.81
C GLY A 57 12.41 -2.40 10.36
N ILE A 58 13.75 -2.49 10.34
CA ILE A 58 14.50 -3.53 11.04
C ILE A 58 15.00 -2.94 12.36
N LYS A 59 14.87 -3.67 13.46
CA LYS A 59 15.40 -3.25 14.75
C LYS A 59 16.92 -3.05 14.67
N GLY A 60 17.38 -1.81 14.86
CA GLY A 60 18.79 -1.42 14.78
C GLY A 60 19.22 -0.77 13.46
N SER A 61 18.34 -0.72 12.46
CA SER A 61 18.55 -0.02 11.18
C SER A 61 17.56 1.14 11.03
N PRO A 62 17.82 2.11 10.14
CA PRO A 62 16.82 3.10 9.77
C PRO A 62 15.52 2.43 9.27
N PRO A 63 14.35 2.98 9.61
CA PRO A 63 13.08 2.43 9.16
C PRO A 63 13.00 2.47 7.62
N PHE A 64 12.53 1.38 7.03
CA PHE A 64 12.29 1.27 5.59
C PHE A 64 11.16 2.20 5.14
N LEU A 65 10.16 2.39 5.99
CA LEU A 65 8.98 3.17 5.68
C LEU A 65 8.54 3.89 6.94
N ASP A 66 8.65 5.22 6.95
CA ASP A 66 8.26 6.06 8.08
C ASP A 66 7.44 7.23 7.54
N HIS A 67 6.14 7.00 7.42
CA HIS A 67 5.25 7.90 6.68
C HIS A 67 3.88 7.98 7.31
N ASP A 68 3.27 9.17 7.22
CA ASP A 68 1.89 9.38 7.63
C ASP A 68 0.92 8.68 6.66
N LEU A 69 -0.11 8.07 7.23
CA LEU A 69 -1.21 7.47 6.50
C LEU A 69 -2.09 8.56 5.86
N ALA A 70 -2.74 8.22 4.75
CA ALA A 70 -3.67 9.14 4.10
C ALA A 70 -4.87 9.47 5.00
N HIS A 71 -5.39 8.47 5.71
CA HIS A 71 -6.53 8.59 6.62
C HIS A 71 -6.30 7.80 7.92
N PRO A 72 -7.06 8.12 8.99
CA PRO A 72 -6.96 7.43 10.26
C PRO A 72 -7.35 5.95 10.17
N VAL A 73 -6.60 5.09 10.84
CA VAL A 73 -6.86 3.66 10.98
C VAL A 73 -7.15 3.29 12.44
N LYS A 74 -7.81 2.14 12.62
CA LYS A 74 -8.01 1.51 13.92
C LYS A 74 -6.79 0.66 14.25
N THR A 75 -5.96 1.16 15.15
CA THR A 75 -4.74 0.48 15.58
C THR A 75 -5.02 -0.88 16.20
N ASP A 76 -6.11 -1.02 16.95
CA ASP A 76 -6.49 -2.26 17.65
C ASP A 76 -6.89 -3.40 16.70
N CYS A 77 -7.33 -3.05 15.48
CA CYS A 77 -7.75 -4.02 14.46
C CYS A 77 -6.74 -4.15 13.32
N SER A 78 -5.69 -3.33 13.30
CA SER A 78 -4.66 -3.36 12.27
C SER A 78 -3.52 -4.26 12.72
N PHE A 79 -3.03 -5.10 11.83
CA PHE A 79 -1.97 -6.06 12.14
C PHE A 79 -1.05 -6.26 10.94
N TRP A 80 0.08 -6.90 11.18
CA TRP A 80 1.02 -7.26 10.13
C TRP A 80 1.50 -8.69 10.32
N THR A 81 1.74 -9.37 9.21
CA THR A 81 2.23 -10.74 9.14
C THR A 81 3.34 -10.84 8.10
N ILE A 82 4.12 -11.90 8.18
CA ILE A 82 5.13 -12.24 7.17
C ILE A 82 4.79 -13.64 6.67
N GLU A 83 4.52 -13.74 5.37
CA GLU A 83 4.23 -14.98 4.66
C GLU A 83 5.21 -15.13 3.50
N ASP A 84 5.96 -16.23 3.42
CA ASP A 84 6.84 -16.56 2.27
C ASP A 84 7.70 -15.37 1.77
N ASP A 85 8.37 -14.69 2.69
CA ASP A 85 9.22 -13.50 2.43
C ASP A 85 8.48 -12.23 1.97
N ILE A 86 7.15 -12.26 1.97
CA ILE A 86 6.27 -11.12 1.74
C ILE A 86 5.74 -10.64 3.09
N MET A 87 6.01 -9.38 3.40
CA MET A 87 5.40 -8.70 4.53
C MET A 87 4.00 -8.23 4.12
N HIS A 88 2.97 -8.67 4.82
CA HIS A 88 1.59 -8.25 4.63
C HIS A 88 1.16 -7.37 5.81
N ILE A 89 0.79 -6.13 5.52
CA ILE A 89 0.28 -5.16 6.49
C ILE A 89 -1.20 -4.93 6.19
N THR A 90 -2.06 -5.26 7.16
CA THR A 90 -3.50 -5.05 7.08
C THR A 90 -3.89 -3.87 7.97
N LEU A 91 -4.34 -2.79 7.35
CA LEU A 91 -4.78 -1.57 8.01
C LEU A 91 -6.30 -1.46 7.96
N GLN A 92 -6.93 -1.46 9.14
CA GLN A 92 -8.37 -1.32 9.27
C GLN A 92 -8.77 0.16 9.23
N LYS A 93 -9.58 0.56 8.24
CA LYS A 93 -10.00 1.95 8.08
C LYS A 93 -10.87 2.35 9.27
N ARG A 94 -10.63 3.55 9.80
CA ARG A 94 -11.53 4.10 10.83
C ARG A 94 -12.90 4.43 10.24
N ASP A 95 -12.90 5.01 9.05
CA ASP A 95 -14.09 5.39 8.28
C ASP A 95 -14.28 4.40 7.12
N LYS A 96 -15.34 3.58 7.21
CA LYS A 96 -15.64 2.54 6.21
C LYS A 96 -16.31 3.18 4.99
N GLY A 97 -16.02 2.66 3.79
CA GLY A 97 -16.61 3.14 2.53
C GLY A 97 -15.77 4.21 1.82
N GLN A 98 -14.71 4.72 2.44
CA GLN A 98 -13.81 5.66 1.79
C GLN A 98 -12.76 4.93 0.93
N MET A 99 -12.68 5.29 -0.35
CA MET A 99 -11.58 4.83 -1.22
C MET A 99 -10.35 5.74 -1.04
N TRP A 100 -9.22 5.13 -0.69
CA TRP A 100 -7.96 5.81 -0.51
C TRP A 100 -7.24 5.90 -1.86
N ALA A 101 -6.79 7.09 -2.28
CA ALA A 101 -5.99 7.20 -3.50
C ALA A 101 -4.58 6.59 -3.33
N SER A 102 -4.07 6.60 -2.10
CA SER A 102 -2.81 5.98 -1.71
C SER A 102 -2.85 5.59 -0.22
N PRO A 103 -2.09 4.56 0.18
CA PRO A 103 -1.96 4.15 1.57
C PRO A 103 -1.27 5.23 2.42
N LEU A 104 -0.23 5.85 1.87
CA LEU A 104 0.57 6.87 2.55
C LEU A 104 0.29 8.25 1.95
N ARG A 105 0.35 9.26 2.81
CA ARG A 105 0.14 10.67 2.48
C ARG A 105 1.21 11.21 1.53
N VAL A 106 2.49 10.88 1.76
CA VAL A 106 3.60 11.37 0.93
C VAL A 106 3.51 10.89 -0.52
N MET A 107 2.91 9.71 -0.75
CA MET A 107 2.73 9.15 -2.09
C MET A 107 1.48 9.69 -2.79
N ALA A 108 0.57 10.35 -2.06
CA ALA A 108 -0.61 10.96 -2.64
C ALA A 108 -0.23 12.07 -3.64
N SER A 109 0.84 12.83 -3.38
CA SER A 109 1.26 13.92 -4.28
C SER A 109 1.76 13.43 -5.64
N TRP A 110 2.56 12.35 -5.67
CA TRP A 110 3.09 11.78 -6.92
C TRP A 110 2.05 10.98 -7.70
N ILE A 111 1.17 10.24 -7.01
CA ILE A 111 0.07 9.49 -7.62
C ILE A 111 -1.03 10.40 -8.13
N LEU A 112 -1.37 11.48 -7.40
CA LEU A 112 -2.33 12.49 -7.87
C LEU A 112 -1.80 13.16 -9.14
N MET A 113 -0.50 13.48 -9.20
CA MET A 113 0.11 14.06 -10.41
C MET A 113 0.08 13.08 -11.61
N GLN A 114 0.36 11.79 -11.40
CA GLN A 114 0.22 10.77 -12.45
C GLN A 114 -1.23 10.47 -12.84
N LEU A 115 -2.19 10.48 -11.90
CA LEU A 115 -3.62 10.27 -12.16
C LEU A 115 -4.25 11.47 -12.88
N ILE A 116 -3.81 12.69 -12.59
CA ILE A 116 -4.21 13.89 -13.36
C ILE A 116 -3.66 13.79 -14.79
N LEU A 117 -2.41 13.34 -14.97
CA LEU A 117 -1.85 13.07 -16.31
C LEU A 117 -2.60 11.93 -17.03
N SER A 118 -2.96 10.86 -16.32
CA SER A 118 -3.60 9.67 -16.90
C SER A 118 -5.10 9.86 -17.18
N ARG A 119 -5.80 10.68 -16.38
CA ARG A 119 -7.17 11.13 -16.67
C ARG A 119 -7.24 12.03 -17.90
N SER A 120 -6.15 12.72 -18.24
CA SER A 120 -6.04 13.46 -19.49
C SER A 120 -5.98 12.52 -20.70
N VAL A 121 -5.42 11.31 -20.56
CA VAL A 121 -5.35 10.30 -21.62
C VAL A 121 -6.65 9.48 -21.76
N LEU A 122 -7.38 9.23 -20.66
CA LEU A 122 -8.66 8.52 -20.73
C LEU A 122 -9.82 9.38 -21.26
N CYS A 123 -9.74 10.71 -21.15
CA CYS A 123 -10.76 11.62 -21.70
C CYS A 123 -10.65 11.81 -23.24
N SER A 124 -9.51 11.48 -23.85
CA SER A 124 -9.33 11.61 -25.30
C SER A 124 -9.81 10.41 -26.12
N ARG A 125 -10.30 9.33 -25.49
CA ARG A 125 -10.66 8.08 -26.20
C ARG A 125 -12.15 7.78 -26.31
N ASP A 126 -13.03 8.69 -25.89
CA ASP A 126 -14.49 8.50 -25.98
C ASP A 126 -15.22 9.53 -26.88
N PHE A 127 -14.50 10.23 -27.78
CA PHE A 127 -15.15 11.11 -28.76
C PHE A 127 -14.63 10.88 -30.19
N ARG A 128 -14.80 9.66 -30.70
CA ARG A 128 -14.82 9.44 -32.15
C ARG A 128 -15.72 8.24 -32.52
N LYS A 129 -17.01 8.41 -32.29
CA LYS A 129 -18.05 7.77 -33.11
C LYS A 129 -18.72 8.86 -33.93
N ARG A 130 -18.25 9.04 -35.16
CA ARG A 130 -19.01 9.38 -36.36
C ARG A 130 -18.16 9.03 -37.56
#